data_AF-A0A356KZ31-F1
#
_entry.id   AF-A0A356KZ31-F1
#
_cell.length_a   1.000
_cell.length_b   1.000
_cell.length_c   1.000
_cell.angle_alpha   90.00
_cell.angle_beta   90.00
_cell.angle_gamma   90.00
#
_symmetry.space_group_name_H-M   'P 1'
#
loop_
_entity.id
_entity.type
_entity.pdbx_description
1 polymer ?
#
loop_
_entity_poly.entity_id
_entity_poly.type
_entity_poly.pdbx_seq_one_letter_code
_entity_poly.pdbx_strand_id
1 'polypeptide(L)'
;MFRPLTLATSLATCLALSLAAAGCSGGGSSGGGSASTSAASTAPASSASGAAPGSSTGSSAPLKIPAEVALEVIPSDLEVRSGPSAGDPVVARIHAGEAYVHLRQDQDWHLLELGTQQGWVPQSAIAQGKQQTRRVTAATLNVRSGAGTSYRVVGQVAQDTWVAVLDTDGDWREIGFEGQRAWVHGAYLQGAGVSPPRATSSAGFIGLPASGPGFYSYTSAGNRWGVPNVIYGLERAGARWANTGRPRAGIGHISLENGGPFPPHQSHRYGKNVDVRPVRTSGEAPVTISDSAYSRAGTQALIDIVRAEINAHSILFNDSGVSGVSYYAGHHNHFHTSTR
;
A
#
# COMPACT_ATOMS: atom_id res chain seq x y z
N MET A 1 -60.74 -5.33 -9.27
CA MET A 1 -59.92 -4.89 -10.43
C MET A 1 -58.54 -5.55 -10.24
N PHE A 2 -58.28 -6.76 -10.74
CA PHE A 2 -57.79 -7.10 -12.11
C PHE A 2 -56.68 -6.12 -12.56
N ARG A 3 -55.39 -6.47 -12.81
CA ARG A 3 -54.67 -7.73 -13.14
C ARG A 3 -53.19 -7.67 -12.64
N PRO A 4 -52.48 -8.81 -12.55
CA PRO A 4 -51.02 -8.93 -12.26
C PRO A 4 -50.17 -9.11 -13.54
N LEU A 5 -48.85 -8.88 -13.52
CA LEU A 5 -47.80 -9.32 -14.49
C LEU A 5 -46.47 -8.63 -14.06
N THR A 6 -45.24 -9.17 -14.04
CA THR A 6 -44.65 -10.45 -14.47
C THR A 6 -43.23 -10.53 -13.90
N LEU A 7 -42.79 -11.73 -13.50
CA LEU A 7 -41.36 -12.06 -13.35
C LEU A 7 -40.66 -12.04 -14.71
N ALA A 8 -39.45 -11.51 -14.76
CA ALA A 8 -38.50 -11.76 -15.84
C ALA A 8 -37.22 -12.36 -15.24
N THR A 9 -37.13 -13.68 -15.29
CA THR A 9 -35.88 -14.44 -15.19
C THR A 9 -35.16 -14.33 -16.53
N SER A 10 -33.93 -13.81 -16.54
CA SER A 10 -33.03 -13.96 -17.68
C SER A 10 -32.06 -15.10 -17.38
N LEU A 11 -32.29 -16.22 -18.06
CA LEU A 11 -31.35 -17.34 -18.21
C LEU A 11 -30.34 -16.94 -19.30
N ALA A 12 -29.07 -16.82 -18.93
CA ALA A 12 -27.97 -16.82 -19.89
C ALA A 12 -27.41 -18.24 -19.98
N THR A 13 -27.77 -18.91 -21.07
CA THR A 13 -27.25 -20.20 -21.52
C THR A 13 -25.79 -20.03 -21.97
N CYS A 14 -24.83 -20.66 -21.28
CA CYS A 14 -23.49 -20.85 -21.84
C CYS A 14 -23.41 -22.25 -22.47
N LEU A 15 -23.31 -22.22 -23.79
CA LEU A 15 -23.11 -23.34 -24.70
C LEU A 15 -21.73 -23.97 -24.42
N ALA A 16 -21.70 -25.24 -24.03
CA ALA A 16 -20.48 -26.04 -24.06
C ALA A 16 -20.15 -26.36 -25.52
N LEU A 17 -18.96 -25.94 -25.98
CA LEU A 17 -18.37 -26.47 -27.20
C LEU A 17 -17.17 -27.34 -26.81
N SER A 18 -17.39 -28.63 -26.89
CA SER A 18 -16.38 -29.67 -26.95
C SER A 18 -15.58 -29.53 -28.25
N LEU A 19 -14.25 -29.61 -28.17
CA LEU A 19 -13.46 -30.07 -29.30
C LEU A 19 -12.49 -31.15 -28.83
N ALA A 20 -12.58 -32.27 -29.54
CA ALA A 20 -11.98 -33.54 -29.26
C ALA A 20 -10.49 -33.58 -29.60
N ALA A 21 -9.82 -34.54 -28.94
CA ALA A 21 -8.52 -35.06 -29.31
C ALA A 21 -8.55 -35.68 -30.73
N ALA A 22 -7.45 -35.48 -31.46
CA ALA A 22 -7.04 -36.36 -32.55
C ALA A 22 -5.54 -36.61 -32.39
N GLY A 23 -5.19 -37.88 -32.17
CA GLY A 23 -3.81 -38.33 -32.12
C GLY A 23 -3.21 -38.46 -33.52
N CYS A 24 -1.88 -38.54 -33.55
CA CYS A 24 -1.16 -39.27 -34.58
C CYS A 24 -0.08 -40.11 -33.91
N SER A 25 -0.18 -41.42 -34.11
CA SER A 25 0.84 -42.44 -33.85
C SER A 25 1.77 -42.59 -35.06
N GLY A 26 2.99 -43.05 -34.78
CA GLY A 26 3.96 -43.63 -35.73
C GLY A 26 5.37 -43.11 -35.41
N GLY A 27 6.40 -43.90 -35.05
CA GLY A 27 6.64 -45.34 -35.16
C GLY A 27 8.01 -45.56 -35.82
N GLY A 28 8.95 -46.20 -35.11
CA GLY A 28 10.27 -46.65 -35.62
C GLY A 28 11.45 -46.15 -34.78
N SER A 29 12.04 -46.93 -33.85
CA SER A 29 13.05 -48.02 -34.06
C SER A 29 14.37 -47.44 -34.60
N SER A 30 15.59 -47.67 -34.08
CA SER A 30 16.19 -48.66 -33.17
C SER A 30 17.64 -48.25 -32.87
N GLY A 31 18.24 -48.85 -31.83
CA GLY A 31 19.70 -48.90 -31.60
C GLY A 31 20.18 -47.94 -30.51
N GLY A 32 20.86 -48.34 -29.45
CA GLY A 32 21.54 -49.60 -29.14
C GLY A 32 22.84 -49.29 -28.40
N GLY A 33 22.97 -49.80 -27.18
CA GLY A 33 24.21 -49.84 -26.39
C GLY A 33 24.57 -48.54 -25.66
N SER A 34 25.25 -48.54 -24.53
CA SER A 34 25.63 -49.55 -23.54
C SER A 34 26.37 -48.79 -22.43
N ALA A 35 26.32 -49.31 -21.20
CA ALA A 35 27.35 -49.19 -20.15
C ALA A 35 27.77 -47.76 -19.72
N SER A 36 27.30 -47.30 -18.56
CA SER A 36 28.02 -47.33 -17.27
C SER A 36 29.27 -46.44 -17.21
N THR A 37 29.27 -45.44 -16.34
CA THR A 37 30.16 -45.39 -15.16
C THR A 37 29.84 -44.19 -14.26
N SER A 38 30.10 -44.45 -12.99
CA SER A 38 29.99 -43.67 -11.77
C SER A 38 30.83 -42.39 -11.66
N ALA A 39 30.32 -41.49 -10.80
CA ALA A 39 31.01 -40.76 -9.73
C ALA A 39 31.67 -39.38 -9.98
N ALA A 40 31.60 -38.61 -8.87
CA ALA A 40 32.30 -37.38 -8.47
C ALA A 40 31.81 -36.07 -9.13
N SER A 41 31.19 -35.11 -8.43
CA SER A 41 31.64 -34.36 -7.24
C SER A 41 33.04 -33.77 -7.38
N THR A 42 33.14 -32.52 -7.84
CA THR A 42 34.07 -31.51 -7.29
C THR A 42 33.83 -30.16 -7.97
N ALA A 43 33.65 -29.13 -7.14
CA ALA A 43 33.87 -27.74 -7.52
C ALA A 43 35.36 -27.51 -7.82
N PRO A 44 35.69 -26.39 -8.46
CA PRO A 44 36.86 -25.65 -8.01
C PRO A 44 36.51 -24.19 -7.67
N ALA A 45 36.85 -23.82 -6.43
CA ALA A 45 37.25 -22.48 -6.06
C ALA A 45 38.71 -22.29 -6.56
N SER A 46 39.01 -21.24 -7.32
CA SER A 46 39.46 -19.90 -6.90
C SER A 46 40.98 -19.73 -7.01
N SER A 47 41.39 -18.61 -7.60
CA SER A 47 42.66 -17.96 -7.31
C SER A 47 42.47 -16.45 -7.50
N ALA A 48 42.51 -15.76 -6.36
CA ALA A 48 42.40 -14.32 -6.18
C ALA A 48 43.79 -13.69 -6.02
N SER A 49 43.88 -12.37 -6.19
CA SER A 49 44.67 -11.42 -5.38
C SER A 49 44.61 -10.04 -6.06
N GLY A 50 44.26 -8.93 -5.41
CA GLY A 50 44.03 -8.58 -4.02
C GLY A 50 43.57 -7.11 -4.00
N ALA A 51 43.36 -6.40 -2.91
CA ALA A 51 43.05 -6.67 -1.51
C ALA A 51 42.58 -5.30 -0.98
N ALA A 52 41.45 -5.27 -0.26
CA ALA A 52 41.03 -4.13 0.58
C ALA A 52 41.85 -4.11 1.89
N PRO A 53 41.67 -3.15 2.82
CA PRO A 53 40.50 -3.22 3.72
C PRO A 53 39.97 -1.85 4.22
N GLY A 54 38.72 -1.85 4.71
CA GLY A 54 38.15 -0.71 5.43
C GLY A 54 36.65 -0.82 5.70
N SER A 55 36.25 -1.82 6.47
CA SER A 55 34.88 -2.11 6.90
C SER A 55 34.28 -1.03 7.81
N SER A 56 33.03 -0.62 7.56
CA SER A 56 32.11 -0.21 8.64
C SER A 56 30.71 -0.76 8.35
N THR A 57 30.35 -1.74 9.16
CA THR A 57 29.02 -2.32 9.34
C THR A 57 28.00 -1.24 9.70
N GLY A 58 27.01 -1.03 8.84
CA GLY A 58 25.81 -0.25 9.13
C GLY A 58 24.59 -1.18 9.13
N SER A 59 24.35 -1.79 10.29
CA SER A 59 23.11 -2.51 10.58
C SER A 59 21.92 -1.56 10.40
N SER A 60 21.13 -1.75 9.34
CA SER A 60 19.84 -1.08 9.17
C SER A 60 18.75 -2.09 9.43
N ALA A 61 18.27 -2.14 10.68
CA ALA A 61 17.09 -2.91 11.02
C ALA A 61 15.93 -2.50 10.08
N PRO A 62 15.22 -3.46 9.47
CA PRO A 62 14.07 -3.14 8.63
C PRO A 62 13.00 -2.46 9.48
N LEU A 63 12.53 -1.31 9.01
CA LEU A 63 11.43 -0.59 9.62
C LEU A 63 10.17 -1.46 9.57
N LYS A 64 9.69 -1.77 10.76
CA LYS A 64 8.48 -2.52 11.07
C LYS A 64 7.24 -1.73 10.65
N ILE A 65 6.49 -2.25 9.68
CA ILE A 65 5.09 -1.85 9.46
C ILE A 65 4.23 -2.76 10.35
N PRO A 66 3.42 -2.21 11.29
CA PRO A 66 2.64 -3.00 12.24
C PRO A 66 1.56 -3.81 11.53
N ALA A 67 1.31 -5.02 12.04
CA ALA A 67 0.34 -6.00 11.57
C ALA A 67 -1.14 -5.57 11.78
N GLU A 68 -1.41 -4.27 11.89
CA GLU A 68 -2.74 -3.71 12.11
C GLU A 68 -3.32 -3.01 10.88
N VAL A 69 -2.52 -2.86 9.80
CA VAL A 69 -3.05 -2.73 8.44
C VAL A 69 -3.25 -4.13 7.87
N ALA A 70 -4.30 -4.81 8.32
CA ALA A 70 -4.77 -5.98 7.59
C ALA A 70 -5.40 -5.47 6.29
N LEU A 71 -4.96 -5.98 5.15
CA LEU A 71 -5.71 -5.77 3.92
C LEU A 71 -6.82 -6.82 3.93
N GLU A 72 -8.07 -6.38 4.07
CA GLU A 72 -9.22 -7.27 4.11
C GLU A 72 -9.84 -7.37 2.74
N VAL A 73 -10.11 -8.60 2.33
CA VAL A 73 -10.67 -8.86 1.01
C VAL A 73 -12.10 -9.32 1.12
N ILE A 74 -12.91 -8.67 0.29
CA ILE A 74 -14.34 -8.84 0.27
C ILE A 74 -14.66 -9.83 -0.87
N PRO A 75 -15.23 -11.01 -0.58
CA PRO A 75 -15.41 -12.07 -1.57
C PRO A 75 -16.61 -11.81 -2.51
N SER A 76 -17.46 -10.84 -2.19
CA SER A 76 -18.68 -10.50 -2.93
C SER A 76 -19.02 -9.03 -2.74
N ASP A 77 -19.61 -8.37 -3.75
CA ASP A 77 -20.07 -6.99 -3.63
C ASP A 77 -20.83 -6.73 -2.33
N LEU A 78 -20.47 -5.65 -1.64
CA LEU A 78 -20.91 -5.39 -0.28
C LEU A 78 -21.29 -3.94 -0.08
N GLU A 79 -22.38 -3.72 0.66
CA GLU A 79 -22.77 -2.40 1.14
C GLU A 79 -21.97 -2.04 2.40
N VAL A 80 -21.41 -0.84 2.39
CA VAL A 80 -20.62 -0.32 3.50
C VAL A 80 -21.46 0.67 4.28
N ARG A 81 -21.46 0.55 5.60
CA ARG A 81 -22.31 1.28 6.53
C ARG A 81 -21.56 2.45 7.20
N SER A 82 -22.27 3.50 7.61
CA SER A 82 -21.67 4.62 8.34
C SER A 82 -21.27 4.29 9.78
N GLY A 83 -21.79 3.19 10.34
CA GLY A 83 -21.52 2.72 11.70
C GLY A 83 -21.58 1.19 11.80
N PRO A 84 -21.16 0.61 12.95
CA PRO A 84 -21.07 -0.83 13.16
C PRO A 84 -22.45 -1.46 13.45
N SER A 85 -23.44 -1.19 12.62
CA SER A 85 -24.78 -1.77 12.72
C SER A 85 -25.44 -1.95 11.36
N ALA A 86 -26.23 -3.01 11.23
CA ALA A 86 -27.02 -3.27 10.03
C ALA A 86 -28.08 -2.18 9.79
N GLY A 87 -28.46 -1.44 10.83
CA GLY A 87 -29.39 -0.32 10.75
C GLY A 87 -28.76 0.99 10.29
N ASP A 88 -27.43 1.09 10.27
CA ASP A 88 -26.76 2.33 9.89
C ASP A 88 -26.89 2.63 8.38
N PRO A 89 -26.93 3.91 7.98
CA PRO A 89 -26.95 4.31 6.58
C PRO A 89 -25.86 3.67 5.73
N VAL A 90 -26.21 3.25 4.51
CA VAL A 90 -25.23 2.82 3.50
C VAL A 90 -24.50 4.06 2.97
N VAL A 91 -23.16 4.03 3.01
CA VAL A 91 -22.29 5.13 2.57
C VAL A 91 -21.48 4.81 1.32
N ALA A 92 -21.27 3.53 1.02
CA ALA A 92 -20.56 3.09 -0.17
C ALA A 92 -20.98 1.66 -0.56
N ARG A 93 -20.57 1.26 -1.77
CA ARG A 93 -20.59 -0.13 -2.21
C ARG A 93 -19.18 -0.48 -2.65
N ILE A 94 -18.71 -1.63 -2.18
CA ILE A 94 -17.38 -2.16 -2.48
C ILE A 94 -17.51 -3.45 -3.29
N HIS A 95 -16.54 -3.72 -4.17
CA HIS A 95 -16.63 -4.81 -5.13
C HIS A 95 -15.84 -6.05 -4.69
N ALA A 96 -16.32 -7.20 -5.14
CA ALA A 96 -15.68 -8.49 -4.88
C ALA A 96 -14.21 -8.51 -5.37
N GLY A 97 -13.30 -9.04 -4.55
CA GLY A 97 -11.88 -9.19 -4.89
C GLY A 97 -11.03 -7.95 -4.62
N GLU A 98 -11.63 -6.83 -4.22
CA GLU A 98 -10.89 -5.65 -3.74
C GLU A 98 -10.36 -5.88 -2.32
N ALA A 99 -9.16 -5.33 -2.06
CA ALA A 99 -8.51 -5.37 -0.77
C ALA A 99 -8.51 -3.98 -0.14
N TYR A 100 -8.97 -3.88 1.09
CA TYR A 100 -9.12 -2.60 1.80
C TYR A 100 -8.30 -2.58 3.06
N VAL A 101 -7.77 -1.40 3.41
CA VAL A 101 -7.04 -1.19 4.65
C VAL A 101 -8.05 -1.32 5.80
N HIS A 102 -7.90 -2.35 6.63
CA HIS A 102 -8.60 -2.46 7.89
C HIS A 102 -8.01 -1.47 8.88
N LEU A 103 -8.90 -0.68 9.49
CA LEU A 103 -8.54 0.38 10.43
C LEU A 103 -8.78 -0.03 11.87
N ARG A 104 -9.89 -0.70 12.16
CA ARG A 104 -10.25 -1.22 13.50
C ARG A 104 -11.45 -2.16 13.42
N GLN A 105 -11.56 -3.04 14.41
CA GLN A 105 -12.73 -3.90 14.64
C GLN A 105 -13.54 -3.40 15.84
N ASP A 106 -14.86 -3.50 15.76
CA ASP A 106 -15.82 -3.25 16.83
C ASP A 106 -16.86 -4.37 16.83
N GLN A 107 -16.71 -5.29 17.79
CA GLN A 107 -17.48 -6.54 17.83
C GLN A 107 -17.41 -7.30 16.48
N ASP A 108 -18.55 -7.46 15.83
CA ASP A 108 -18.69 -8.16 14.55
C ASP A 108 -18.59 -7.22 13.34
N TRP A 109 -17.95 -6.05 13.47
CA TRP A 109 -17.82 -5.07 12.40
C TRP A 109 -16.37 -4.61 12.22
N HIS A 110 -15.94 -4.47 10.97
CA HIS A 110 -14.64 -3.92 10.58
C HIS A 110 -14.83 -2.54 9.95
N LEU A 111 -14.06 -1.57 10.42
CA LEU A 111 -13.91 -0.29 9.76
C LEU A 111 -12.84 -0.41 8.68
N LEU A 112 -13.21 -0.15 7.44
CA LEU A 112 -12.32 -0.16 6.29
C LEU A 112 -12.06 1.26 5.78
N GLU A 113 -10.88 1.48 5.22
CA GLU A 113 -10.55 2.66 4.42
C GLU A 113 -10.92 2.41 2.95
N LEU A 114 -11.81 3.25 2.42
CA LEU A 114 -12.31 3.23 1.04
C LEU A 114 -11.78 4.45 0.28
N GLY A 115 -10.46 4.65 0.32
CA GLY A 115 -9.83 5.87 -0.17
C GLY A 115 -10.22 7.09 0.67
N THR A 116 -11.14 7.92 0.17
CA THR A 116 -11.51 9.20 0.83
C THR A 116 -12.54 9.04 1.94
N GLN A 117 -13.12 7.86 2.06
CA GLN A 117 -14.20 7.54 2.98
C GLN A 117 -13.78 6.37 3.85
N GLN A 118 -14.40 6.26 5.01
CA GLN A 118 -14.35 5.07 5.82
C GLN A 118 -15.74 4.47 5.85
N GLY A 119 -15.82 3.18 6.11
CA GLY A 119 -17.10 2.61 6.47
C GLY A 119 -16.98 1.21 7.02
N TRP A 120 -18.07 0.80 7.64
CA TRP A 120 -18.18 -0.41 8.40
C TRP A 120 -18.74 -1.53 7.55
N VAL A 121 -18.11 -2.69 7.64
CA VAL A 121 -18.57 -3.94 7.04
C VAL A 121 -18.70 -5.00 8.11
N PRO A 122 -19.66 -5.93 8.02
CA PRO A 122 -19.77 -6.99 9.00
C PRO A 122 -18.60 -7.98 8.82
N GLN A 123 -18.09 -8.53 9.94
CA GLN A 123 -17.07 -9.59 10.00
C GLN A 123 -17.42 -10.77 9.10
N SER A 124 -18.72 -11.08 8.96
CA SER A 124 -19.21 -12.15 8.08
C SER A 124 -18.99 -11.90 6.58
N ALA A 125 -18.75 -10.66 6.18
CA ALA A 125 -18.49 -10.28 4.80
C ALA A 125 -17.00 -10.21 4.45
N ILE A 126 -16.12 -10.43 5.42
CA ILE A 126 -14.68 -10.60 5.17
C ILE A 126 -14.41 -12.06 4.81
N ALA A 127 -13.59 -12.31 3.79
CA ALA A 127 -13.22 -13.66 3.40
C ALA A 127 -12.58 -14.41 4.59
N GLN A 128 -13.18 -15.54 4.99
CA GLN A 128 -12.67 -16.33 6.10
C GLN A 128 -11.42 -17.11 5.70
N GLY A 129 -10.31 -16.81 6.37
CA GLY A 129 -9.01 -17.44 6.17
C GLY A 129 -7.93 -16.60 6.85
N LYS A 130 -6.74 -17.17 7.10
CA LYS A 130 -5.58 -16.37 7.50
C LYS A 130 -5.12 -15.56 6.27
N GLN A 131 -5.78 -14.43 6.01
CA GLN A 131 -5.27 -13.40 5.10
C GLN A 131 -3.86 -13.05 5.58
N GLN A 132 -2.86 -13.41 4.78
CA GLN A 132 -1.48 -13.07 5.10
C GLN A 132 -1.12 -11.84 4.30
N THR A 133 -1.02 -10.69 4.97
CA THR A 133 -0.41 -9.53 4.36
C THR A 133 1.07 -9.83 4.15
N ARG A 134 1.52 -9.73 2.91
CA ARG A 134 2.92 -9.94 2.54
C ARG A 134 3.47 -8.71 1.86
N ARG A 135 4.73 -8.41 2.14
CA ARG A 135 5.46 -7.31 1.51
C ARG A 135 6.15 -7.78 0.25
N VAL A 136 6.02 -7.01 -0.82
CA VAL A 136 6.75 -7.21 -2.07
C VAL A 136 8.22 -6.88 -1.86
N THR A 137 9.11 -7.83 -2.16
CA THR A 137 10.57 -7.69 -2.01
C THR A 137 11.29 -7.38 -3.33
N ALA A 138 10.63 -7.60 -4.47
CA ALA A 138 11.19 -7.29 -5.78
C ALA A 138 11.07 -5.78 -6.09
N ALA A 139 12.09 -5.21 -6.73
CA ALA A 139 12.07 -3.82 -7.24
C ALA A 139 10.80 -3.52 -8.05
N THR A 140 10.39 -4.48 -8.87
CA THR A 140 9.11 -4.47 -9.59
C THR A 140 8.63 -5.91 -9.72
N LEU A 141 7.44 -6.19 -9.21
CA LEU A 141 6.81 -7.50 -9.25
C LEU A 141 5.70 -7.52 -10.30
N ASN A 142 5.85 -8.35 -11.32
CA ASN A 142 4.80 -8.55 -12.31
C ASN A 142 3.58 -9.23 -11.67
N VAL A 143 2.41 -8.64 -11.90
CA VAL A 143 1.10 -9.21 -11.57
C VAL A 143 0.54 -9.88 -12.81
N ARG A 144 0.10 -11.12 -12.69
CA ARG A 144 -0.32 -11.97 -13.83
C ARG A 144 -1.76 -12.41 -13.70
N SER A 145 -2.39 -12.72 -14.83
CA SER A 145 -3.78 -13.18 -14.87
C SER A 145 -3.99 -14.61 -14.35
N GLY A 146 -2.93 -15.33 -13.96
CA GLY A 146 -3.00 -16.72 -13.49
C GLY A 146 -1.68 -17.17 -12.86
N ALA A 147 -1.73 -18.30 -12.15
CA ALA A 147 -0.61 -18.91 -11.45
C ALA A 147 0.40 -19.55 -12.42
N GLY A 148 1.27 -18.74 -13.01
CA GLY A 148 2.31 -19.23 -13.93
C GLY A 148 2.98 -18.15 -14.77
N THR A 149 4.18 -18.42 -15.26
CA THR A 149 4.93 -17.49 -16.13
C THR A 149 4.36 -17.40 -17.55
N SER A 150 3.53 -18.37 -17.96
CA SER A 150 2.82 -18.41 -19.24
C SER A 150 1.59 -17.50 -19.30
N TYR A 151 1.05 -17.09 -18.14
CA TYR A 151 -0.08 -16.15 -18.08
C TYR A 151 0.37 -14.72 -18.36
N ARG A 152 -0.49 -13.94 -19.03
CA ARG A 152 -0.19 -12.54 -19.38
C ARG A 152 0.02 -11.69 -18.12
N VAL A 153 0.92 -10.72 -18.21
CA VAL A 153 1.10 -9.67 -17.19
C VAL A 153 -0.07 -8.70 -17.30
N VAL A 154 -0.78 -8.47 -16.20
CA VAL A 154 -1.91 -7.53 -16.10
C VAL A 154 -1.53 -6.24 -15.38
N GLY A 155 -0.36 -6.20 -14.74
CA GLY A 155 0.14 -5.01 -14.07
C GLY A 155 1.45 -5.27 -13.35
N GLN A 156 1.88 -4.29 -12.57
CA GLN A 156 3.09 -4.38 -11.77
C GLN A 156 2.84 -3.80 -10.38
N VAL A 157 3.47 -4.39 -9.38
CA VAL A 157 3.47 -3.91 -8.01
C VAL A 157 4.89 -3.52 -7.63
N ALA A 158 5.05 -2.33 -7.08
CA ALA A 158 6.35 -1.82 -6.67
C ALA A 158 6.88 -2.54 -5.43
N GLN A 159 8.20 -2.51 -5.25
CA GLN A 159 8.85 -2.94 -4.01
C GLN A 159 8.22 -2.27 -2.78
N ASP A 160 8.20 -3.00 -1.67
CA ASP A 160 7.65 -2.58 -0.39
C ASP A 160 6.13 -2.34 -0.36
N THR A 161 5.44 -2.60 -1.48
CA THR A 161 3.97 -2.67 -1.49
C THR A 161 3.53 -3.87 -0.66
N TRP A 162 2.52 -3.66 0.18
CA TRP A 162 1.87 -4.74 0.91
C TRP A 162 0.68 -5.27 0.12
N VAL A 163 0.56 -6.59 0.05
CA VAL A 163 -0.55 -7.28 -0.62
C VAL A 163 -1.19 -8.27 0.34
N ALA A 164 -2.51 -8.34 0.33
CA ALA A 164 -3.24 -9.44 0.94
C ALA A 164 -3.10 -10.68 0.05
N VAL A 165 -2.63 -11.79 0.62
CA VAL A 165 -2.65 -13.09 -0.05
C VAL A 165 -4.03 -13.73 0.18
N LEU A 166 -4.75 -13.92 -0.92
CA LEU A 166 -6.11 -14.48 -0.96
C LEU A 166 -6.08 -16.00 -1.07
N ASP A 167 -5.14 -16.51 -1.85
CA ASP A 167 -4.97 -17.94 -2.11
C ASP A 167 -3.53 -18.26 -2.52
N THR A 168 -3.21 -19.55 -2.59
CA THR A 168 -1.90 -20.08 -2.96
C THR A 168 -2.04 -21.27 -3.91
N ASP A 169 -1.38 -21.17 -5.06
CA ASP A 169 -1.23 -22.25 -6.03
C ASP A 169 0.26 -22.44 -6.32
N GLY A 170 0.84 -23.47 -5.70
CA GLY A 170 2.28 -23.72 -5.71
C GLY A 170 3.11 -22.50 -5.27
N ASP A 171 3.96 -22.00 -6.15
CA ASP A 171 4.80 -20.84 -5.92
C ASP A 171 4.08 -19.49 -6.13
N TRP A 172 2.82 -19.50 -6.54
CA TRP A 172 2.05 -18.31 -6.82
C TRP A 172 1.13 -17.95 -5.65
N ARG A 173 0.92 -16.65 -5.46
CA ARG A 173 0.02 -16.08 -4.46
C ARG A 173 -1.00 -15.24 -5.18
N GLU A 174 -2.26 -15.50 -4.92
CA GLU A 174 -3.35 -14.70 -5.45
C GLU A 174 -3.53 -13.46 -4.58
N ILE A 175 -3.73 -12.32 -5.21
CA ILE A 175 -3.89 -10.99 -4.61
C ILE A 175 -5.08 -10.28 -5.26
N GLY A 176 -5.63 -9.28 -4.59
CA GLY A 176 -6.47 -8.27 -5.25
C GLY A 176 -5.59 -7.24 -5.96
N PHE A 177 -5.90 -6.93 -7.21
CA PHE A 177 -5.18 -5.93 -8.00
C PHE A 177 -6.17 -5.20 -8.94
N GLU A 178 -6.34 -3.89 -8.79
CA GLU A 178 -7.20 -3.06 -9.65
C GLU A 178 -8.63 -3.62 -9.85
N GLY A 179 -9.27 -4.08 -8.78
CA GLY A 179 -10.64 -4.62 -8.84
C GLY A 179 -10.77 -6.04 -9.41
N GLN A 180 -9.67 -6.73 -9.67
CA GLN A 180 -9.66 -8.12 -10.14
C GLN A 180 -8.73 -9.00 -9.29
N ARG A 181 -8.96 -10.31 -9.32
CA ARG A 181 -8.03 -11.30 -8.74
C ARG A 181 -6.87 -11.51 -9.71
N ALA A 182 -5.65 -11.48 -9.18
CA ALA A 182 -4.45 -11.66 -9.97
C ALA A 182 -3.34 -12.34 -9.16
N TRP A 183 -2.27 -12.74 -9.83
CA TRP A 183 -1.27 -13.64 -9.25
C TRP A 183 0.13 -13.04 -9.29
N VAL A 184 0.85 -13.20 -8.19
CA VAL A 184 2.25 -12.82 -8.06
C VAL A 184 3.07 -13.99 -7.56
N HIS A 185 4.37 -14.03 -7.89
CA HIS A 185 5.23 -15.11 -7.47
C HIS A 185 5.66 -14.93 -6.00
N GLY A 186 5.39 -15.92 -5.16
CA GLY A 186 5.55 -15.89 -3.71
C GLY A 186 6.98 -15.74 -3.22
N ALA A 187 7.99 -16.09 -4.04
CA ALA A 187 9.40 -15.83 -3.71
C ALA A 187 9.72 -14.33 -3.55
N TYR A 188 8.88 -13.46 -4.13
CA TYR A 188 9.00 -12.01 -3.98
C TYR A 188 8.10 -11.45 -2.89
N LEU A 189 7.58 -12.31 -2.01
CA LEU A 189 6.67 -11.94 -0.93
C LEU A 189 7.22 -12.38 0.42
N GLN A 190 7.48 -11.42 1.31
CA GLN A 190 7.92 -11.66 2.67
C GLN A 190 6.73 -11.55 3.63
N GLY A 191 6.51 -12.58 4.47
CA GLY A 191 5.48 -12.54 5.50
C GLY A 191 5.79 -11.51 6.59
N ALA A 192 4.76 -10.86 7.12
CA ALA A 192 4.90 -10.07 8.34
C ALA A 192 5.20 -11.02 9.52
N GLY A 193 6.44 -11.04 10.01
CA GLY A 193 6.66 -11.37 11.41
C GLY A 193 5.89 -10.35 12.24
N VAL A 194 5.01 -10.81 13.12
CA VAL A 194 4.11 -9.97 13.93
C VAL A 194 4.93 -8.83 14.58
N SER A 195 4.83 -7.63 14.02
CA SER A 195 5.34 -6.44 14.67
C SER A 195 4.32 -6.04 15.73
N PRO A 196 4.74 -5.61 16.94
CA PRO A 196 3.81 -5.26 17.99
C PRO A 196 2.80 -4.22 17.49
N PRO A 197 1.52 -4.32 17.89
CA PRO A 197 0.50 -3.33 17.54
C PRO A 197 1.01 -1.94 17.92
N ARG A 198 0.80 -0.98 17.02
CA ARG A 198 1.17 0.40 17.28
C ARG A 198 0.19 0.92 18.33
N ALA A 199 0.70 1.63 19.34
CA ALA A 199 -0.18 2.22 20.34
C ALA A 199 -1.22 3.09 19.64
N THR A 200 -2.49 2.71 19.77
CA THR A 200 -3.65 3.45 19.31
C THR A 200 -4.19 4.26 20.47
N SER A 201 -4.40 5.55 20.24
CA SER A 201 -4.91 6.47 21.27
C SER A 201 -6.42 6.25 21.49
N SER A 202 -6.98 6.88 22.53
CA SER A 202 -8.43 6.77 22.78
C SER A 202 -9.28 7.44 21.69
N ALA A 203 -8.69 8.34 20.90
CA ALA A 203 -9.31 8.92 19.71
C ALA A 203 -9.19 8.04 18.45
N GLY A 204 -8.60 6.84 18.56
CA GLY A 204 -8.33 5.97 17.41
C GLY A 204 -7.18 6.48 16.53
N PHE A 205 -6.34 7.39 17.04
CA PHE A 205 -5.18 7.88 16.30
C PHE A 205 -4.01 6.95 16.51
N ILE A 206 -3.14 6.92 15.50
CA ILE A 206 -1.82 6.35 15.62
C ILE A 206 -0.80 7.47 15.41
N GLY A 207 0.35 7.39 16.06
CA GLY A 207 1.47 8.28 15.77
C GLY A 207 2.11 8.03 14.40
N LEU A 208 2.91 8.96 13.90
CA LEU A 208 3.92 8.74 12.87
C LEU A 208 5.24 8.32 13.54
N PRO A 209 6.01 7.38 12.98
CA PRO A 209 7.39 7.16 13.39
C PRO A 209 8.22 8.45 13.26
N ALA A 210 9.31 8.56 14.04
CA ALA A 210 10.20 9.72 13.93
C ALA A 210 10.88 9.84 12.55
N SER A 211 11.00 8.73 11.83
CA SER A 211 11.53 8.68 10.47
C SER A 211 11.10 7.40 9.78
N GLY A 212 11.13 7.41 8.45
CA GLY A 212 10.96 6.23 7.63
C GLY A 212 11.66 6.37 6.28
N PRO A 213 11.42 5.43 5.33
CA PRO A 213 11.93 5.58 3.98
C PRO A 213 11.47 6.92 3.41
N GLY A 214 12.42 7.71 2.89
CA GLY A 214 12.12 8.99 2.25
C GLY A 214 11.55 10.10 3.13
N PHE A 215 11.39 9.91 4.45
CA PHE A 215 10.90 10.98 5.33
C PHE A 215 11.57 11.00 6.70
N TYR A 216 11.52 12.16 7.33
CA TYR A 216 11.83 12.35 8.74
C TYR A 216 10.83 13.32 9.35
N SER A 217 10.54 13.17 10.65
CA SER A 217 9.75 14.13 11.40
C SER A 217 10.69 15.07 12.17
N TYR A 218 10.43 16.37 12.09
CA TYR A 218 11.14 17.39 12.88
C TYR A 218 10.32 17.88 14.08
N THR A 219 9.22 17.18 14.41
CA THR A 219 8.35 17.47 15.54
C THR A 219 8.44 16.38 16.61
N SER A 220 8.03 16.70 17.84
CA SER A 220 8.02 15.76 18.96
C SER A 220 6.99 14.64 18.75
N ALA A 221 7.14 13.53 19.47
CA ALA A 221 6.21 12.40 19.40
C ALA A 221 4.77 12.77 19.73
N GLY A 222 4.57 13.73 20.62
CA GLY A 222 3.24 14.22 21.00
C GLY A 222 2.51 14.97 19.89
N ASN A 223 3.19 15.40 18.83
CA ASN A 223 2.61 16.27 17.78
C ASN A 223 2.39 15.57 16.44
N ARG A 224 2.64 14.26 16.38
CA ARG A 224 2.59 13.50 15.13
C ARG A 224 1.56 12.38 15.17
N TRP A 225 0.43 12.62 15.83
CA TRP A 225 -0.68 11.67 15.85
C TRP A 225 -1.70 12.02 14.78
N GLY A 226 -2.27 11.00 14.15
CA GLY A 226 -3.21 11.17 13.06
C GLY A 226 -4.16 10.00 12.97
N VAL A 227 -5.24 10.19 12.22
CA VAL A 227 -6.07 9.06 11.80
C VAL A 227 -5.22 8.09 10.95
N PRO A 228 -5.49 6.77 11.00
CA PRO A 228 -4.66 5.77 10.33
C PRO A 228 -4.38 6.05 8.85
N ASN A 229 -5.37 6.53 8.08
CA ASN A 229 -5.20 6.86 6.67
C ASN A 229 -4.12 7.93 6.43
N VAL A 230 -4.06 8.95 7.29
CA VAL A 230 -3.03 10.00 7.21
C VAL A 230 -1.66 9.43 7.53
N ILE A 231 -1.54 8.64 8.60
CA ILE A 231 -0.24 8.11 9.01
C ILE A 231 0.31 7.09 8.02
N TYR A 232 -0.49 6.10 7.64
CA TYR A 232 -0.06 5.10 6.66
C TYR A 232 0.13 5.72 5.28
N GLY A 233 -0.71 6.68 4.88
CA GLY A 233 -0.50 7.45 3.66
C GLY A 233 0.81 8.23 3.66
N LEU A 234 1.21 8.83 4.79
CA LEU A 234 2.51 9.50 4.91
C LEU A 234 3.70 8.53 4.83
N GLU A 235 3.57 7.33 5.41
CA GLU A 235 4.59 6.29 5.29
C GLU A 235 4.72 5.80 3.83
N ARG A 236 3.59 5.59 3.12
CA ARG A 236 3.58 5.27 1.68
C ARG A 236 4.16 6.41 0.83
N ALA A 237 3.81 7.66 1.14
CA ALA A 237 4.34 8.84 0.48
C ALA A 237 5.86 8.93 0.64
N GLY A 238 6.36 8.71 1.85
CA GLY A 238 7.79 8.64 2.13
C GLY A 238 8.48 7.53 1.32
N ALA A 239 7.93 6.32 1.31
CA ALA A 239 8.49 5.21 0.54
C ALA A 239 8.57 5.53 -0.97
N ARG A 240 7.50 6.10 -1.54
CA ARG A 240 7.52 6.57 -2.94
C ARG A 240 8.55 7.68 -3.16
N TRP A 241 8.63 8.63 -2.22
CA TRP A 241 9.57 9.74 -2.29
C TRP A 241 11.04 9.29 -2.24
N ALA A 242 11.36 8.25 -1.47
CA ALA A 242 12.70 7.69 -1.37
C ALA A 242 13.29 7.29 -2.73
N ASN A 243 12.44 6.84 -3.66
CA ASN A 243 12.83 6.40 -4.99
C ASN A 243 13.13 7.55 -5.97
N THR A 244 12.92 8.80 -5.56
CA THR A 244 13.19 9.98 -6.42
C THR A 244 14.65 10.41 -6.41
N GLY A 245 15.47 9.86 -5.49
CA GLY A 245 16.85 10.30 -5.28
C GLY A 245 16.98 11.69 -4.64
N ARG A 246 15.88 12.29 -4.18
CA ARG A 246 15.85 13.62 -3.54
C ARG A 246 16.08 13.51 -2.03
N PRO A 247 16.45 14.61 -1.35
CA PRO A 247 16.51 14.64 0.11
C PRO A 247 15.18 14.21 0.74
N ARG A 248 15.24 13.55 1.91
CA ARG A 248 14.03 13.07 2.59
C ARG A 248 13.07 14.22 2.92
N ALA A 249 11.77 13.95 2.81
CA ALA A 249 10.71 14.90 3.12
C ALA A 249 10.65 15.16 4.64
N GLY A 250 10.58 16.43 5.02
CA GLY A 250 10.40 16.84 6.42
C GLY A 250 8.92 16.90 6.76
N ILE A 251 8.44 15.98 7.60
CA ILE A 251 7.06 15.94 8.09
C ILE A 251 6.95 16.72 9.42
N GLY A 252 6.00 17.64 9.44
CA GLY A 252 5.74 18.58 10.52
C GLY A 252 4.66 18.11 11.50
N HIS A 253 3.82 19.05 11.93
CA HIS A 253 2.74 18.79 12.87
C HIS A 253 1.62 17.99 12.21
N ILE A 254 0.98 17.09 12.95
CA ILE A 254 -0.22 16.34 12.52
C ILE A 254 -1.38 16.63 13.48
N SER A 255 -1.32 16.10 14.70
CA SER A 255 -2.13 16.50 15.85
C SER A 255 -1.51 16.01 17.16
N LEU A 256 -2.13 16.40 18.28
CA LEU A 256 -1.93 15.74 19.57
C LEU A 256 -2.45 14.29 19.55
N GLU A 257 -2.01 13.49 20.53
CA GLU A 257 -2.34 12.05 20.68
C GLU A 257 -3.84 11.74 20.58
N ASN A 258 -4.68 12.56 21.22
CA ASN A 258 -6.13 12.42 21.14
C ASN A 258 -6.80 13.60 20.42
N GLY A 259 -6.03 14.31 19.59
CA GLY A 259 -6.47 15.56 18.98
C GLY A 259 -6.65 16.69 19.99
N GLY A 260 -7.45 17.69 19.63
CA GLY A 260 -7.72 18.86 20.46
C GLY A 260 -7.07 20.17 19.95
N PRO A 261 -7.27 21.29 20.67
CA PRO A 261 -6.76 22.59 20.25
C PRO A 261 -5.25 22.56 19.99
N PHE A 262 -4.82 23.09 18.85
CA PHE A 262 -3.42 23.08 18.43
C PHE A 262 -2.98 24.48 17.99
N PRO A 263 -2.60 25.38 18.92
CA PRO A 263 -2.13 26.71 18.55
C PRO A 263 -0.77 26.66 17.82
N PRO A 264 -0.52 27.53 16.82
CA PRO A 264 -1.46 28.50 16.26
C PRO A 264 -2.42 27.91 15.19
N HIS A 265 -2.20 26.68 14.73
CA HIS A 265 -2.93 26.08 13.61
C HIS A 265 -4.14 25.25 14.06
N GLN A 266 -5.31 25.90 14.15
CA GLN A 266 -6.54 25.28 14.68
C GLN A 266 -7.01 24.01 13.94
N SER A 267 -6.60 23.80 12.68
CA SER A 267 -6.98 22.63 11.89
C SER A 267 -6.36 21.32 12.39
N HIS A 268 -5.18 21.34 13.03
CA HIS A 268 -4.46 20.15 13.54
C HIS A 268 -5.13 19.45 14.74
N ARG A 269 -6.44 19.57 14.89
CA ARG A 269 -7.20 19.07 16.03
C ARG A 269 -7.78 17.66 15.86
N TYR A 270 -7.85 17.14 14.64
CA TYR A 270 -8.55 15.88 14.34
C TYR A 270 -7.65 14.79 13.73
N GLY A 271 -6.33 14.99 13.70
CA GLY A 271 -5.43 14.02 13.09
C GLY A 271 -5.55 13.90 11.56
N LYS A 272 -6.26 14.83 10.91
CA LYS A 272 -6.56 14.86 9.46
C LYS A 272 -5.71 15.85 8.66
N ASN A 273 -4.78 16.53 9.34
CA ASN A 273 -3.97 17.58 8.74
C ASN A 273 -2.51 17.29 8.97
N VAL A 274 -1.67 17.68 8.03
CA VAL A 274 -0.22 17.57 8.18
C VAL A 274 0.49 18.73 7.50
N ASP A 275 1.44 19.32 8.22
CA ASP A 275 2.39 20.28 7.67
C ASP A 275 3.57 19.51 7.10
N VAL A 276 4.04 19.89 5.91
CA VAL A 276 5.22 19.27 5.29
C VAL A 276 6.13 20.36 4.76
N ARG A 277 7.44 20.23 5.00
CA ARG A 277 8.41 21.20 4.49
C ARG A 277 8.48 21.19 2.96
N PRO A 278 8.67 22.34 2.32
CA PRO A 278 9.09 22.39 0.93
C PRO A 278 10.44 21.70 0.75
N VAL A 279 10.67 21.21 -0.46
CA VAL A 279 11.82 20.38 -0.79
C VAL A 279 13.04 21.25 -1.05
N ARG A 280 14.17 20.87 -0.46
CA ARG A 280 15.48 21.48 -0.74
C ARG A 280 16.14 20.85 -1.96
N THR A 281 17.02 21.59 -2.61
CA THR A 281 17.94 21.06 -3.64
C THR A 281 18.92 20.04 -3.04
N SER A 282 19.31 20.21 -1.77
CA SER A 282 20.14 19.27 -1.03
C SER A 282 19.92 19.37 0.49
N GLY A 283 20.13 18.24 1.19
CA GLY A 283 20.12 18.15 2.65
C GLY A 283 18.74 18.28 3.30
N GLU A 284 18.69 18.01 4.61
CA GLU A 284 17.49 17.99 5.44
C GLU A 284 17.49 19.20 6.38
N ALA A 285 16.87 20.31 5.97
CA ALA A 285 16.81 21.53 6.75
C ALA A 285 15.53 22.33 6.42
N PRO A 286 15.14 23.32 7.25
CA PRO A 286 14.08 24.26 6.88
C PRO A 286 14.44 25.01 5.59
N VAL A 287 13.43 25.40 4.82
CA VAL A 287 13.58 26.28 3.66
C VAL A 287 12.29 27.06 3.43
N THR A 288 12.40 28.25 2.86
CA THR A 288 11.30 29.11 2.42
C THR A 288 11.31 29.24 0.90
N ILE A 289 10.18 29.62 0.29
CA ILE A 289 10.09 29.75 -1.18
C ILE A 289 11.04 30.81 -1.79
N SER A 290 11.59 31.70 -0.97
CA SER A 290 12.57 32.72 -1.40
C SER A 290 14.03 32.26 -1.33
N ASP A 291 14.30 31.11 -0.71
CA ASP A 291 15.67 30.63 -0.53
C ASP A 291 16.21 30.02 -1.83
N SER A 292 17.49 30.25 -2.12
CA SER A 292 18.16 29.61 -3.26
C SER A 292 18.24 28.07 -3.15
N ALA A 293 18.16 27.54 -1.93
CA ALA A 293 18.12 26.11 -1.66
C ALA A 293 16.74 25.48 -1.90
N TYR A 294 15.69 26.27 -2.19
CA TYR A 294 14.34 25.78 -2.45
C TYR A 294 14.23 25.15 -3.85
N SER A 295 13.61 23.97 -3.93
CA SER A 295 13.27 23.31 -5.18
C SER A 295 11.77 23.36 -5.42
N ARG A 296 11.30 24.29 -6.27
CA ARG A 296 9.89 24.33 -6.72
C ARG A 296 9.46 23.02 -7.35
N ALA A 297 10.25 22.49 -8.28
CA ALA A 297 9.96 21.23 -8.95
C ALA A 297 9.92 20.04 -7.98
N GLY A 298 10.83 19.98 -7.01
CA GLY A 298 10.79 18.96 -5.96
C GLY A 298 9.55 19.10 -5.07
N THR A 299 9.17 20.33 -4.75
CA THR A 299 8.01 20.61 -3.90
C THR A 299 6.71 20.25 -4.59
N GLN A 300 6.55 20.56 -5.88
CA GLN A 300 5.41 20.09 -6.68
C GLN A 300 5.31 18.56 -6.65
N ALA A 301 6.41 17.85 -6.95
CA ALA A 301 6.41 16.39 -6.98
C ALA A 301 6.07 15.76 -5.61
N LEU A 302 6.56 16.34 -4.51
CA LEU A 302 6.22 15.88 -3.16
C LEU A 302 4.74 16.14 -2.85
N ILE A 303 4.22 17.31 -3.22
CA ILE A 303 2.80 17.65 -3.07
C ILE A 303 1.92 16.65 -3.82
N ASP A 304 2.27 16.29 -5.05
CA ASP A 304 1.50 15.36 -5.87
C ASP A 304 1.46 13.96 -5.23
N ILE A 305 2.59 13.48 -4.70
CA ILE A 305 2.67 12.19 -4.00
C ILE A 305 1.85 12.23 -2.71
N VAL A 306 2.07 13.23 -1.84
CA VAL A 306 1.35 13.35 -0.57
C VAL A 306 -0.15 13.47 -0.84
N ARG A 307 -0.56 14.33 -1.78
CA ARG A 307 -1.97 14.49 -2.17
C ARG A 307 -2.62 13.15 -2.53
N ALA A 308 -1.95 12.33 -3.33
CA ALA A 308 -2.46 11.03 -3.74
C ALA A 308 -2.54 10.05 -2.56
N GLU A 309 -1.51 9.97 -1.73
CA GLU A 309 -1.38 8.92 -0.70
C GLU A 309 -2.25 9.13 0.54
N ILE A 310 -2.48 10.39 0.92
CA ILE A 310 -3.36 10.74 2.05
C ILE A 310 -4.71 11.28 1.58
N ASN A 311 -4.95 11.35 0.26
CA ASN A 311 -6.13 11.95 -0.34
C ASN A 311 -6.40 13.38 0.21
N ALA A 312 -5.39 14.24 0.07
CA ALA A 312 -5.53 15.64 0.48
C ALA A 312 -6.49 16.37 -0.46
N HIS A 313 -7.58 16.92 0.08
CA HIS A 313 -8.54 17.71 -0.71
C HIS A 313 -8.16 19.19 -0.74
N SER A 314 -7.43 19.67 0.26
CA SER A 314 -6.94 21.05 0.36
C SER A 314 -5.46 21.04 0.66
N ILE A 315 -4.72 21.94 0.00
CA ILE A 315 -3.30 22.17 0.25
C ILE A 315 -3.06 23.67 0.26
N LEU A 316 -2.56 24.20 1.38
CA LEU A 316 -2.18 25.60 1.51
C LEU A 316 -0.67 25.73 1.34
N PHE A 317 -0.23 26.51 0.36
CA PHE A 317 1.18 26.79 0.10
C PHE A 317 1.32 28.06 -0.75
N ASN A 318 2.29 28.90 -0.44
CA ASN A 318 2.33 30.26 -1.01
C ASN A 318 3.20 30.42 -2.26
N ASP A 319 3.83 29.35 -2.77
CA ASP A 319 4.47 29.44 -4.07
C ASP A 319 3.42 29.42 -5.19
N SER A 320 3.15 30.60 -5.77
CA SER A 320 2.24 30.76 -6.92
C SER A 320 2.64 29.95 -8.16
N GLY A 321 3.87 29.45 -8.24
CA GLY A 321 4.33 28.57 -9.32
C GLY A 321 4.03 27.09 -9.09
N VAL A 322 3.51 26.71 -7.93
CA VAL A 322 3.06 25.34 -7.62
C VAL A 322 1.57 25.24 -7.95
N SER A 323 1.19 24.18 -8.65
CA SER A 323 -0.18 23.89 -9.04
C SER A 323 -0.93 23.12 -7.95
N GLY A 324 -2.25 23.33 -7.87
CA GLY A 324 -3.10 22.63 -6.93
C GLY A 324 -2.91 23.06 -5.48
N VAL A 325 -2.47 24.29 -5.22
CA VAL A 325 -2.35 24.86 -3.88
C VAL A 325 -3.11 26.18 -3.78
N SER A 326 -3.52 26.53 -2.57
CA SER A 326 -4.15 27.82 -2.27
C SER A 326 -3.24 28.67 -1.40
N TYR A 327 -3.23 29.97 -1.63
CA TYR A 327 -2.50 30.92 -0.80
C TYR A 327 -3.15 31.05 0.59
N TYR A 328 -2.33 31.06 1.64
CA TYR A 328 -2.74 31.46 2.99
C TYR A 328 -1.53 32.05 3.73
N ALA A 329 -1.72 33.19 4.39
CA ALA A 329 -0.62 33.89 5.08
C ALA A 329 0.13 32.94 6.05
N GLY A 330 1.47 32.92 5.98
CA GLY A 330 2.32 32.05 6.80
C GLY A 330 2.78 30.73 6.16
N HIS A 331 2.29 30.36 4.98
CA HIS A 331 2.61 29.07 4.32
C HIS A 331 3.74 29.17 3.29
N HIS A 332 4.80 29.93 3.60
CA HIS A 332 5.99 30.08 2.74
C HIS A 332 7.08 29.04 3.03
N ASN A 333 7.00 28.33 4.16
CA ASN A 333 8.03 27.40 4.65
C ASN A 333 7.48 25.99 4.97
N HIS A 334 6.21 25.76 4.67
CA HIS A 334 5.53 24.47 4.75
C HIS A 334 4.30 24.52 3.86
N PHE A 335 3.92 23.38 3.28
CA PHE A 335 2.57 23.21 2.76
C PHE A 335 1.72 22.47 3.80
N HIS A 336 0.50 22.97 4.01
CA HIS A 336 -0.45 22.39 4.95
C HIS A 336 -1.49 21.60 4.18
N THR A 337 -1.66 20.33 4.50
CA THR A 337 -2.65 19.47 3.83
C THR A 337 -3.83 19.19 4.75
N SER A 338 -5.01 19.01 4.16
CA SER A 338 -6.23 18.57 4.85
C SER A 338 -6.89 17.41 4.11
N THR A 339 -7.24 16.35 4.84
CA THR A 339 -8.02 15.21 4.35
C THR A 339 -9.48 15.30 4.79
N ARG A 340 -10.40 14.68 4.04
CA ARG A 340 -11.83 14.69 4.37
C ARG A 340 -12.15 13.84 5.59
#